data_AF-A0A4P9VQP4-F1
#
_entry.id   AF-A0A4P9VQP4-F1
#
_cell.length_a   1.000
_cell.length_b   1.000
_cell.length_c   1.000
_cell.angle_alpha   90.00
_cell.angle_beta   90.00
_cell.angle_gamma   90.00
#
_symmetry.space_group_name_H-M   'P 1'
#
loop_
_entity.id
_entity.type
_entity.pdbx_description
1 polymer ?
#
loop_
_entity_poly.entity_id
_entity_poly.type
_entity_poly.pdbx_seq_one_letter_code
_entity_poly.pdbx_strand_id
1 'polypeptide(L)'
;MNITLALMGLALHILIWEKLPDWGNWFNWIVKRLPRPLAYLYDAWHCPFCFGFWAGLTLHALTGEYTIGHLATMPQYLGAAGIPIAWFLDALTTSLLIMFGSLCFNAISGLAVKGYQLKQSFKQGN
;
A
#
# COMPACT_ATOMS: atom_id res chain seq x y z
N MET A 1 5.68 16.13 -7.68
CA MET A 1 5.39 14.74 -7.27
C MET A 1 4.46 14.80 -6.08
N ASN A 2 3.28 14.18 -6.15
CA ASN A 2 2.29 14.17 -5.09
C ASN A 2 2.32 12.81 -4.37
N ILE A 3 2.60 12.79 -3.07
CA ILE A 3 2.68 11.55 -2.29
C ILE A 3 1.34 11.16 -1.66
N THR A 4 0.29 11.96 -1.86
CA THR A 4 -1.02 11.76 -1.22
C THR A 4 -1.62 10.41 -1.55
N LEU A 5 -1.62 10.03 -2.84
CA LEU A 5 -2.12 8.72 -3.27
C LEU A 5 -1.35 7.56 -2.64
N ALA A 6 -0.02 7.69 -2.57
CA ALA A 6 0.83 6.67 -1.97
C ALA A 6 0.58 6.53 -0.46
N LEU A 7 0.39 7.65 0.26
CA LEU A 7 0.09 7.63 1.69
C LEU A 7 -1.29 7.04 1.98
N MET A 8 -2.31 7.42 1.20
CA MET A 8 -3.66 6.84 1.33
C MET A 8 -3.65 5.35 1.03
N GLY A 9 -3.00 4.94 -0.07
CA GLY A 9 -2.88 3.53 -0.44
C GLY A 9 -2.10 2.72 0.60
N LEU A 10 -1.03 3.29 1.17
CA LEU A 10 -0.26 2.67 2.25
C LEU A 10 -1.09 2.53 3.54
N ALA A 11 -1.85 3.56 3.91
CA ALA A 11 -2.75 3.50 5.07
C ALA A 11 -3.83 2.41 4.89
N LEU A 12 -4.39 2.28 3.68
CA LEU A 12 -5.35 1.22 3.36
C LEU A 12 -4.70 -0.16 3.44
N HIS A 13 -3.49 -0.32 2.90
CA HIS A 13 -2.75 -1.59 2.95
C HIS A 13 -2.48 -2.01 4.40
N ILE A 14 -1.96 -1.11 5.23
CA ILE A 14 -1.71 -1.37 6.65
C ILE A 14 -3.02 -1.69 7.38
N LEU A 15 -4.10 -0.95 7.12
CA LEU A 15 -5.38 -1.18 7.77
C LEU A 15 -5.93 -2.58 7.45
N ILE A 16 -5.94 -2.97 6.17
CA ILE A 16 -6.59 -4.20 5.71
C ILE A 16 -5.75 -5.44 6.07
N TRP A 17 -4.43 -5.37 5.94
CA TRP A 17 -3.57 -6.56 6.12
C TRP A 17 -2.83 -6.61 7.45
N GLU A 18 -2.53 -5.48 8.08
CA GLU A 18 -1.82 -5.49 9.37
C GLU A 18 -2.73 -5.24 10.58
N LYS A 19 -3.79 -4.43 10.46
CA LYS A 19 -4.61 -4.02 11.63
C LYS A 19 -5.96 -4.71 11.75
N LEU A 20 -6.69 -4.86 10.64
CA LEU A 20 -8.01 -5.51 10.64
C LEU A 20 -7.99 -6.98 11.12
N PRO A 21 -6.96 -7.80 10.79
CA PRO A 21 -6.86 -9.16 11.34
C PRO A 21 -6.72 -9.21 12.86
N ASP A 22 -6.14 -8.16 13.46
CA ASP A 22 -5.93 -8.04 14.90
C ASP A 22 -7.14 -7.43 15.65
N TRP A 23 -8.06 -6.76 14.94
CA TRP A 23 -9.25 -6.09 15.50
C TRP A 23 -10.40 -7.04 15.90
N GLY A 24 -10.07 -8.30 16.18
CA GLY A 24 -10.97 -9.32 16.71
C GLY A 24 -11.33 -10.42 15.71
N ASN A 25 -12.15 -11.39 16.16
CA ASN A 25 -12.44 -12.60 15.38
C ASN A 25 -13.43 -12.39 14.22
N TRP A 26 -14.15 -11.26 14.16
CA TRP A 26 -15.20 -11.02 13.16
C TRP A 26 -14.62 -10.87 11.75
N PHE A 27 -13.51 -10.14 11.57
CA PHE A 27 -12.89 -9.95 10.26
C PHE A 27 -12.34 -11.28 9.73
N ASN A 28 -11.61 -12.01 10.58
CA ASN A 28 -11.10 -13.35 10.26
C ASN A 28 -12.23 -14.34 9.96
N TRP A 29 -13.41 -14.19 10.56
CA TRP A 29 -14.59 -14.98 10.24
C TRP A 29 -15.15 -14.66 8.84
N ILE A 30 -15.20 -13.39 8.46
CA ILE A 30 -15.63 -12.96 7.11
C ILE A 30 -14.66 -13.48 6.05
N VAL A 31 -13.35 -13.32 6.26
CA VAL A 31 -12.31 -13.80 5.33
C VAL A 31 -12.40 -15.32 5.15
N LYS A 32 -12.69 -16.08 6.23
CA LYS A 32 -12.90 -17.54 6.12
C LYS A 32 -14.14 -17.96 5.34
N ARG A 33 -15.14 -17.08 5.24
CA ARG A 33 -16.42 -17.35 4.55
C ARG A 33 -16.45 -16.80 3.13
N LEU A 34 -15.36 -16.19 2.67
CA LEU A 34 -15.25 -15.64 1.33
C LEU A 34 -15.32 -16.76 0.27
N PRO A 35 -16.04 -16.54 -0.85
CA PRO A 35 -16.03 -17.49 -1.96
C PRO A 35 -14.61 -17.60 -2.55
N ARG A 36 -14.26 -18.79 -3.04
CA ARG A 36 -12.91 -19.14 -3.55
C ARG A 36 -12.18 -18.05 -4.36
N PRO A 37 -12.79 -17.39 -5.37
CA PRO A 37 -12.08 -16.40 -6.16
C PRO A 37 -11.69 -15.16 -5.34
N LEU A 38 -12.55 -14.74 -4.40
CA LEU A 38 -12.30 -13.58 -3.56
C LEU A 38 -11.26 -13.90 -2.48
N ALA A 39 -11.28 -15.12 -1.94
CA ALA A 39 -10.27 -15.57 -0.98
C ALA A 39 -8.88 -15.57 -1.62
N TYR A 40 -8.78 -16.08 -2.86
CA TYR A 40 -7.54 -16.01 -3.64
C TYR A 40 -7.09 -14.57 -3.87
N LEU A 41 -8.01 -13.66 -4.22
CA LEU A 41 -7.68 -12.26 -4.45
C LEU A 41 -7.15 -11.59 -3.17
N TYR A 42 -7.79 -11.86 -2.03
CA TYR A 42 -7.34 -11.36 -0.72
C TYR A 42 -5.91 -11.82 -0.38
N ASP A 43 -5.61 -13.10 -0.59
CA ASP A 43 -4.27 -13.66 -0.34
C ASP A 43 -3.24 -13.11 -1.33
N ALA A 44 -3.57 -13.02 -2.62
CA ALA A 44 -2.69 -12.49 -3.66
C ALA A 44 -2.39 -10.99 -3.47
N TRP A 45 -3.35 -10.22 -2.94
CA TRP A 45 -3.21 -8.79 -2.70
C TRP A 45 -2.53 -8.45 -1.37
N HIS A 46 -2.09 -9.45 -0.60
CA HIS A 46 -1.26 -9.18 0.58
C HIS A 46 0.06 -8.48 0.22
N CYS A 47 0.58 -8.71 -0.99
CA CYS A 47 1.74 -8.00 -1.50
C CYS A 47 1.45 -6.48 -1.63
N PRO A 48 2.23 -5.60 -0.97
CA PRO A 48 2.02 -4.15 -1.00
C PRO A 48 2.04 -3.56 -2.40
N PHE A 49 2.86 -4.12 -3.30
CA PHE A 49 2.93 -3.69 -4.69
C PHE A 49 1.70 -4.14 -5.50
N CYS A 50 1.24 -5.37 -5.31
CA CYS A 50 0.08 -5.89 -6.04
C CYS A 50 -1.19 -5.15 -5.65
N PHE A 51 -1.42 -4.94 -4.34
CA PHE A 51 -2.51 -4.11 -3.87
C PHE A 51 -2.34 -2.64 -4.29
N GLY A 52 -1.13 -2.10 -4.12
CA GLY A 52 -0.82 -0.71 -4.38
C GLY A 52 -1.10 -0.28 -5.82
N PHE A 53 -0.96 -1.18 -6.79
CA PHE A 53 -1.30 -0.89 -8.19
C PHE A 53 -2.82 -0.64 -8.36
N TRP A 54 -3.65 -1.56 -7.87
CA TRP A 54 -5.11 -1.44 -7.97
C TRP A 54 -5.66 -0.31 -7.10
N ALA A 55 -5.11 -0.14 -5.90
CA ALA A 55 -5.44 0.95 -5.02
C ALA A 55 -5.05 2.30 -5.63
N GLY A 56 -3.86 2.40 -6.24
CA GLY A 56 -3.40 3.61 -6.93
C GLY A 56 -4.31 3.99 -8.09
N LEU A 57 -4.69 3.02 -8.93
CA LEU A 57 -5.62 3.24 -10.04
C LEU A 57 -7.01 3.69 -9.55
N THR A 58 -7.52 3.06 -8.50
CA THR A 58 -8.84 3.38 -7.92
C THR A 58 -8.82 4.75 -7.25
N LEU A 59 -7.79 5.05 -6.45
CA LEU A 59 -7.64 6.35 -5.79
C LEU A 59 -7.45 7.45 -6.82
N HIS A 60 -6.65 7.23 -7.87
CA HIS A 60 -6.53 8.14 -9.00
C HIS A 60 -7.90 8.43 -9.63
N ALA A 61 -8.69 7.40 -9.93
CA ALA A 61 -10.02 7.56 -10.50
C ALA A 61 -11.00 8.29 -9.56
N LEU A 62 -10.86 8.13 -8.24
CA LEU A 62 -11.72 8.77 -7.24
C LEU A 62 -11.34 10.22 -6.94
N THR A 63 -10.05 10.55 -6.90
CA THR A 63 -9.57 11.87 -6.49
C THR A 63 -9.15 12.77 -7.65
N GLY A 64 -8.82 12.19 -8.81
CA GLY A 64 -8.23 12.90 -9.94
C GLY A 64 -6.78 13.32 -9.74
N GLU A 65 -6.15 12.92 -8.63
CA GLU A 65 -4.76 13.27 -8.32
C GLU A 65 -3.76 12.40 -9.08
N TYR A 66 -2.59 12.94 -9.42
CA TYR A 66 -1.50 12.17 -10.04
C TYR A 66 -0.30 12.15 -9.11
N THR A 67 0.29 10.97 -8.91
CA THR A 67 1.57 10.81 -8.20
C THR A 67 2.68 11.57 -8.93
N ILE A 68 2.75 11.38 -10.25
CA ILE A 68 3.62 12.15 -11.15
C ILE A 68 2.75 13.17 -11.90
N GLY A 69 2.72 14.40 -11.42
CA GLY A 69 1.91 15.48 -12.03
C GLY A 69 2.17 15.70 -13.52
N HIS A 70 3.36 15.40 -14.04
CA HIS A 70 3.66 15.49 -15.47
C HIS A 70 2.93 14.45 -16.34
N LEU A 71 2.46 13.35 -15.75
CA LEU A 71 1.65 12.36 -16.47
C LEU A 71 0.25 12.92 -16.82
N ALA A 72 -0.22 13.94 -16.09
CA ALA A 72 -1.46 14.65 -16.43
C ALA A 72 -1.36 15.39 -17.78
N THR A 73 -0.14 15.74 -18.20
CA THR A 73 0.14 16.45 -19.45
C THR A 73 0.94 15.56 -20.41
N MET A 74 0.42 14.36 -20.70
CA MET A 74 1.02 13.49 -21.72
C MET A 74 1.07 14.19 -23.09
N PRO A 75 2.16 14.02 -23.86
CA PRO A 75 2.32 14.69 -25.14
C PRO A 75 1.30 14.19 -26.18
N GLN A 76 0.81 15.12 -26.99
CA GLN A 76 -0.34 14.91 -27.89
C GLN A 76 -0.11 13.86 -28.98
N TYR A 77 1.15 13.52 -29.31
CA TYR A 77 1.46 12.50 -30.32
C TYR A 77 0.96 11.09 -29.93
N LEU A 78 0.73 10.83 -28.64
CA LEU A 78 0.17 9.57 -28.17
C LEU A 78 -1.35 9.46 -28.39
N GLY A 79 -2.02 10.56 -28.76
CA GLY A 79 -3.46 10.61 -28.99
C GLY A 79 -4.27 9.99 -27.83
N ALA A 80 -5.30 9.21 -28.18
CA ALA A 80 -6.19 8.58 -27.21
C ALA A 80 -5.50 7.53 -26.31
N ALA A 81 -4.35 6.99 -26.71
CA ALA A 81 -3.59 6.02 -25.90
C ALA A 81 -2.78 6.68 -24.78
N GLY A 82 -2.57 8.00 -24.82
CA GLY A 82 -1.78 8.72 -23.80
C GLY A 82 -2.39 8.64 -22.40
N ILE A 83 -3.72 8.72 -22.30
CA ILE A 83 -4.44 8.70 -21.01
C ILE A 83 -4.29 7.35 -20.28
N PRO A 84 -4.62 6.19 -20.87
CA PRO A 84 -4.48 4.92 -20.17
C PRO A 84 -3.01 4.59 -19.83
N ILE A 85 -2.06 5.01 -20.67
CA ILE A 85 -0.63 4.86 -20.38
C ILE A 85 -0.23 5.73 -19.19
N ALA A 86 -0.72 6.98 -19.12
CA ALA A 86 -0.48 7.86 -17.97
C ALA A 86 -0.99 7.24 -16.67
N TRP A 87 -2.23 6.73 -16.68
CA TRP A 87 -2.84 6.11 -15.50
C TRP A 87 -2.09 4.87 -15.05
N PHE A 88 -1.68 4.04 -16.01
CA PHE A 88 -0.90 2.84 -15.73
C PHE A 88 0.46 3.17 -15.11
N LEU A 89 1.19 4.13 -15.69
CA LEU A 89 2.50 4.57 -15.17
C LEU A 89 2.38 5.27 -13.81
N ASP A 90 1.31 6.04 -13.60
CA ASP A 90 1.06 6.67 -12.31
C ASP A 90 0.82 5.61 -11.23
N ALA A 91 -0.11 4.67 -11.49
CA ALA A 91 -0.44 3.59 -10.57
C ALA A 91 0.78 2.70 -10.24
N LEU A 92 1.66 2.43 -11.21
CA LEU A 92 2.93 1.74 -10.98
C LEU A 92 3.85 2.52 -10.03
N THR A 93 3.93 3.83 -10.21
CA THR A 93 4.76 4.70 -9.35
C THR A 93 4.18 4.77 -7.94
N THR A 94 2.87 4.94 -7.81
CA THR A 94 2.17 4.91 -6.51
C THR A 94 2.44 3.59 -5.79
N SER A 95 2.33 2.48 -6.53
CA SER A 95 2.55 1.14 -5.99
C SER A 95 3.98 0.93 -5.47
N LEU A 96 4.97 1.42 -6.21
CA LEU A 96 6.37 1.38 -5.78
C LEU A 96 6.58 2.16 -4.47
N LEU A 97 5.96 3.34 -4.35
CA LEU A 97 6.02 4.15 -3.13
C LEU A 97 5.32 3.49 -1.94
N ILE A 98 4.18 2.82 -2.17
CA ILE A 98 3.48 2.05 -1.14
C ILE A 98 4.36 0.90 -0.64
N MET A 99 4.94 0.12 -1.56
CA MET A 99 5.86 -0.97 -1.20
C MET A 99 7.07 -0.45 -0.43
N PHE A 100 7.67 0.65 -0.89
CA PHE A 100 8.78 1.30 -0.19
C PHE A 100 8.38 1.72 1.22
N GLY A 101 7.23 2.39 1.38
CA GLY A 101 6.72 2.81 2.68
C GLY A 101 6.46 1.64 3.64
N SER A 102 5.85 0.56 3.15
CA SER A 102 5.62 -0.67 3.94
C SER A 102 6.94 -1.31 4.38
N LEU A 103 7.95 -1.39 3.51
CA LEU A 103 9.27 -1.89 3.88
C LEU A 103 9.97 -0.98 4.92
N CYS A 104 9.85 0.34 4.77
CA CYS A 104 10.37 1.29 5.75
C CYS A 104 9.71 1.10 7.13
N PHE A 105 8.39 0.97 7.19
CA PHE A 105 7.69 0.72 8.45
C PHE A 105 8.12 -0.59 9.10
N ASN A 106 8.24 -1.65 8.33
CA ASN A 106 8.73 -2.94 8.81
C ASN A 106 10.18 -2.85 9.33
N ALA A 107 11.08 -2.19 8.60
CA ALA A 107 12.47 -2.01 9.03
C ALA A 107 12.58 -1.18 10.32
N ILE A 108 11.82 -0.09 10.43
CA ILE A 108 11.79 0.76 11.63
C ILE A 108 11.23 -0.02 12.83
N SER A 109 10.19 -0.84 12.63
CA SER A 109 9.60 -1.65 13.70
C SER A 109 10.62 -2.65 14.29
N GLY A 110 11.40 -3.32 13.44
CA GLY A 110 12.44 -4.24 13.88
C GLY A 110 13.55 -3.55 14.67
N LEU A 111 14.00 -2.39 14.21
CA LEU A 111 14.99 -1.58 14.93
C LEU A 111 14.43 -1.07 16.27
N ALA A 112 13.17 -0.65 16.31
CA ALA A 112 12.52 -0.16 17.51
C ALA A 112 12.39 -1.25 18.60
N VAL A 113 11.97 -2.46 18.22
CA VAL A 113 11.87 -3.60 19.15
C VAL A 113 13.24 -3.97 19.72
N LYS A 114 14.27 -4.06 18.86
CA LYS A 114 15.63 -4.37 19.32
C LYS A 114 16.19 -3.29 20.25
N GLY A 115 15.98 -2.02 19.93
CA GLY A 115 16.38 -0.90 20.79
C GLY A 115 15.67 -0.94 22.16
N TYR A 116 14.38 -1.29 22.18
CA TYR A 116 13.61 -1.44 23.41
C TYR A 116 14.14 -2.58 24.29
N GLN A 117 14.40 -3.75 23.70
CA GLN A 117 14.96 -4.91 24.40
C GLN A 117 16.34 -4.59 25.02
N LEU A 118 17.23 -3.94 24.27
CA LEU A 118 18.55 -3.52 24.76
C LEU A 118 18.44 -2.53 25.94
N LYS A 119 17.46 -1.63 25.89
CA LYS A 119 17.20 -0.68 26.98
C LYS A 119 16.66 -1.38 28.23
N GLN A 120 15.79 -2.40 28.07
CA GLN A 120 15.30 -3.19 29.20
C GLN A 120 16.43 -4.02 29.84
N SER A 121 17.26 -4.69 29.04
CA SER A 121 18.38 -5.48 29.56
C SER A 121 19.40 -4.62 30.32
N PHE A 122 19.65 -3.39 29.84
CA PHE A 122 20.51 -2.44 30.56
C PHE A 122 19.92 -2.02 31.92
N LYS A 123 18.59 -1.87 32.01
CA LYS A 123 17.90 -1.50 33.26
C LYS A 123 17.78 -2.66 34.26
N GLN A 124 17.78 -3.90 33.80
CA GLN A 124 17.64 -5.10 34.64
C GLN A 124 19.00 -5.69 35.08
N GLY A 125 20.09 -5.36 34.37
CA GLY A 125 21.44 -5.83 34.65
C GLY A 125 22.27 -4.95 35.59
N ASN A 126 21.63 -4.01 36.30
CA ASN A 126 22.19 -3.14 37.33
C ASN A 126 21.25 -3.13 38.54
#